data_AF-J3NYG9-F1
#
_entry.id   AF-J3NYG9-F1
#
_cell.length_a   1.000
_cell.length_b   1.000
_cell.length_c   1.000
_cell.angle_alpha   90.00
_cell.angle_beta   90.00
_cell.angle_gamma   90.00
#
_symmetry.space_group_name_H-M   'P 1'
#
loop_
_entity.id
_entity.type
_entity.pdbx_description
1 polymer ?
#
loop_
_entity_poly.entity_id
_entity_poly.type
_entity_poly.pdbx_seq_one_letter_code
_entity_poly.pdbx_strand_id
1 'polypeptide(L)'
;MYPDGGIARFRLFGRAAPVFPADPAAVLDLAAAQNGGVAVSCSDQHFGTKDNLLLPGRGKDMGDGWETARSRTKGHVDWAVVKLGAPAVVQQVVVDTAFFRGNFPQQVRVEAIRWAGPDADAQVAPDAEGWVQIVAASKCGPDQEHTFESLVKDGVFTHVKLVMIPDGGVKRLRVLGRRAV
;
A
#
# COMPACT_ATOMS: atom_id res chain seq x y z
N MET A 1 32.67 -10.49 -8.30
CA MET A 1 33.01 -10.35 -9.73
C MET A 1 34.38 -10.93 -9.88
N TYR A 2 34.55 -11.93 -10.73
CA TYR A 2 35.80 -12.66 -10.84
C TYR A 2 36.35 -12.48 -12.27
N PRO A 3 37.61 -12.04 -12.45
CA PRO A 3 38.60 -11.76 -11.42
C PRO A 3 38.46 -10.39 -10.71
N ASP A 4 38.00 -9.33 -11.39
CA ASP A 4 37.94 -7.97 -10.83
C ASP A 4 37.08 -7.02 -11.69
N GLY A 5 36.87 -5.78 -11.20
CA GLY A 5 36.10 -4.72 -11.87
C GLY A 5 35.25 -3.89 -10.89
N GLY A 6 34.27 -3.13 -11.40
CA GLY A 6 33.39 -2.25 -10.60
C GLY A 6 31.90 -2.43 -10.90
N ILE A 7 31.07 -2.60 -9.85
CA ILE A 7 29.61 -2.62 -9.95
C ILE A 7 29.04 -1.39 -9.25
N ALA A 8 28.29 -0.56 -9.97
CA ALA A 8 27.63 0.61 -9.38
C ALA A 8 26.41 0.22 -8.52
N ARG A 9 25.55 -0.69 -9.01
CA ARG A 9 24.35 -1.18 -8.31
C ARG A 9 24.11 -2.64 -8.64
N PHE A 10 23.63 -3.40 -7.66
CA PHE A 10 23.13 -4.77 -7.85
C PHE A 10 21.74 -4.86 -7.23
N ARG A 11 20.74 -5.20 -8.04
CA ARG A 11 19.36 -5.42 -7.59
C ARG A 11 19.05 -6.89 -7.83
N LEU A 12 18.65 -7.59 -6.77
CA LEU A 12 18.21 -8.99 -6.83
C LEU A 12 16.75 -9.04 -6.42
N PHE A 13 15.89 -9.48 -7.33
CA PHE A 13 14.46 -9.60 -7.08
C PHE A 13 14.14 -10.99 -6.55
N GLY A 14 13.23 -11.06 -5.57
CA GLY A 14 12.80 -12.31 -4.96
C GLY A 14 11.39 -12.19 -4.40
N ARG A 15 10.74 -13.33 -4.16
CA ARG A 15 9.47 -13.40 -3.44
C ARG A 15 9.78 -13.61 -1.96
N ALA A 16 9.33 -12.70 -1.09
CA ALA A 16 9.49 -12.89 0.34
C ALA A 16 8.69 -14.11 0.81
N ALA A 17 9.29 -14.94 1.65
CA ALA A 17 8.64 -16.07 2.31
C ALA A 17 8.31 -15.67 3.75
N PRO A 18 7.12 -15.12 4.02
CA PRO A 18 6.78 -14.62 5.35
C PRO A 18 6.64 -15.78 6.34
N VAL A 19 7.20 -15.59 7.55
CA VAL A 19 6.98 -16.49 8.67
C VAL A 19 5.90 -15.87 9.55
N PHE A 20 4.70 -16.41 9.46
CA PHE A 20 3.58 -15.93 10.25
C PHE A 20 3.55 -16.57 11.65
N PRO A 21 3.06 -15.87 12.69
CA PRO A 21 2.80 -16.47 13.99
C PRO A 21 1.87 -17.67 13.90
N ALA A 22 2.06 -18.62 14.81
CA ALA A 22 1.20 -19.80 14.93
C ALA A 22 -0.23 -19.43 15.35
N ASP A 23 -0.39 -18.36 16.12
CA ASP A 23 -1.69 -17.84 16.52
C ASP A 23 -2.46 -17.23 15.32
N PRO A 24 -3.59 -17.81 14.91
CA PRO A 24 -4.42 -17.27 13.83
C PRO A 24 -5.07 -15.92 14.16
N ALA A 25 -5.20 -15.59 15.44
CA ALA A 25 -5.77 -14.32 15.89
C ALA A 25 -4.75 -13.17 15.91
N ALA A 26 -3.47 -13.46 15.68
CA ALA A 26 -2.42 -12.45 15.66
C ALA A 26 -2.69 -11.38 14.60
N VAL A 27 -2.70 -10.13 15.05
CA VAL A 27 -2.84 -8.95 14.18
C VAL A 27 -1.47 -8.60 13.63
N LEU A 28 -1.39 -8.48 12.30
CA LEU A 28 -0.15 -8.24 11.56
C LEU A 28 -0.37 -7.12 10.55
N ASP A 29 0.71 -6.46 10.11
CA ASP A 29 0.67 -5.62 8.91
C ASP A 29 0.81 -6.49 7.65
N LEU A 30 -0.33 -6.78 7.01
CA LEU A 30 -0.40 -7.64 5.83
C LEU A 30 0.10 -6.94 4.56
N ALA A 31 0.23 -5.62 4.58
CA ALA A 31 0.80 -4.84 3.48
C ALA A 31 2.32 -4.75 3.57
N ALA A 32 2.93 -4.98 4.74
CA ALA A 32 4.38 -4.90 4.92
C ALA A 32 5.13 -5.81 3.93
N ALA A 33 6.20 -5.27 3.31
CA ALA A 33 7.06 -6.05 2.42
C ALA A 33 7.69 -7.26 3.13
N GLN A 34 8.02 -7.12 4.42
CA GLN A 34 8.55 -8.20 5.26
C GLN A 34 7.55 -9.35 5.45
N ASN A 35 6.25 -9.05 5.37
CA ASN A 35 5.17 -10.03 5.47
C ASN A 35 4.69 -10.53 4.10
N GLY A 36 5.40 -10.22 3.01
CA GLY A 36 5.07 -10.65 1.65
C GLY A 36 4.14 -9.70 0.89
N GLY A 37 3.83 -8.52 1.43
CA GLY A 37 3.07 -7.50 0.71
C GLY A 37 3.84 -6.94 -0.49
N VAL A 38 3.14 -6.69 -1.59
CA VAL A 38 3.74 -6.19 -2.85
C VAL A 38 2.85 -5.11 -3.45
N ALA A 39 3.42 -3.94 -3.75
CA ALA A 39 2.72 -2.90 -4.49
C ALA A 39 2.75 -3.25 -5.98
N VAL A 40 1.61 -3.57 -6.57
CA VAL A 40 1.53 -4.19 -7.90
C VAL A 40 1.38 -3.16 -9.02
N SER A 41 0.63 -2.08 -8.80
CA SER A 41 0.44 -1.00 -9.78
C SER A 41 0.09 0.31 -9.09
N CYS A 42 0.24 1.42 -9.80
CA CYS A 42 -0.21 2.74 -9.38
C CYS A 42 -0.55 3.59 -10.61
N SER A 43 -1.22 4.72 -10.39
CA SER A 43 -1.55 5.70 -11.43
C SER A 43 -0.34 6.50 -11.93
N ASP A 44 0.49 6.97 -11.00
CA ASP A 44 1.63 7.86 -11.27
C ASP A 44 2.77 7.62 -10.25
N GLN A 45 4.01 7.98 -10.62
CA GLN A 45 5.17 8.01 -9.71
C GLN A 45 6.10 9.16 -10.10
N HIS A 46 5.70 10.39 -9.76
CA HIS A 46 6.53 11.56 -10.02
C HIS A 46 7.79 11.57 -9.14
N PHE A 47 7.65 11.34 -7.83
CA PHE A 47 8.77 11.19 -6.90
C PHE A 47 8.59 9.96 -6.00
N GLY A 48 9.72 9.30 -5.69
CA GLY A 48 9.68 8.04 -4.96
C GLY A 48 8.97 6.93 -5.73
N THR A 49 8.65 5.82 -5.06
CA THR A 49 7.99 4.67 -5.69
C THR A 49 6.89 4.14 -4.78
N LYS A 50 5.84 3.57 -5.36
CA LYS A 50 4.74 2.89 -4.64
C LYS A 50 5.25 1.81 -3.69
N ASP A 51 6.39 1.19 -4.00
CA ASP A 51 7.00 0.13 -3.20
C ASP A 51 7.46 0.65 -1.83
N ASN A 52 7.79 1.95 -1.74
CA ASN A 52 8.16 2.61 -0.48
C ASN A 52 7.02 2.63 0.55
N LEU A 53 5.75 2.54 0.10
CA LEU A 53 4.59 2.49 1.00
C LEU A 53 4.68 1.34 2.00
N LEU A 54 5.37 0.25 1.64
CA LEU A 54 5.37 -1.02 2.35
C LEU A 54 6.62 -1.25 3.20
N LEU A 55 7.55 -0.27 3.20
CA LEU A 55 8.84 -0.38 3.88
C LEU A 55 8.71 -0.23 5.41
N PRO A 56 9.66 -0.74 6.20
CA PRO A 56 9.67 -0.54 7.65
C PRO A 56 9.83 0.92 8.07
N GLY A 57 9.41 1.23 9.30
CA GLY A 57 9.53 2.57 9.91
C GLY A 57 8.76 3.65 9.15
N ARG A 58 9.09 4.91 9.45
CA ARG A 58 8.48 6.13 8.85
C ARG A 58 9.40 6.86 7.85
N GLY A 59 10.56 6.30 7.55
CA GLY A 59 11.55 6.92 6.66
C GLY A 59 12.28 8.10 7.29
N LYS A 60 13.00 8.85 6.46
CA LYS A 60 13.86 9.99 6.88
C LYS A 60 13.51 11.34 6.25
N ASP A 61 12.99 11.33 5.03
CA ASP A 61 12.68 12.53 4.23
C ASP A 61 11.61 12.18 3.17
N MET A 62 11.20 13.08 2.29
CA MET A 62 10.16 12.77 1.29
C MET A 62 10.58 11.71 0.26
N GLY A 63 11.89 11.52 0.02
CA GLY A 63 12.40 10.68 -1.07
C GLY A 63 12.20 9.18 -0.85
N ASP A 64 11.86 8.76 0.37
CA ASP A 64 11.53 7.37 0.71
C ASP A 64 10.01 7.15 0.94
N GLY A 65 9.17 7.99 0.34
CA GLY A 65 7.72 7.78 0.19
C GLY A 65 7.29 7.52 -1.25
N TRP A 66 5.99 7.63 -1.51
CA TRP A 66 5.40 7.66 -2.84
C TRP A 66 4.69 9.01 -3.04
N GLU A 67 5.04 9.72 -4.10
CA GLU A 67 4.49 11.04 -4.43
C GLU A 67 4.13 11.13 -5.91
N THR A 68 2.95 11.72 -6.18
CA THR A 68 2.42 11.90 -7.53
C THR A 68 2.50 13.36 -8.00
N ALA A 69 2.44 13.55 -9.31
CA ALA A 69 2.44 14.87 -9.91
C ALA A 69 1.17 15.64 -9.55
N ARG A 70 1.31 16.95 -9.28
CA ARG A 70 0.17 17.82 -8.99
C ARG A 70 -0.80 17.83 -10.17
N SER A 71 -2.06 17.50 -9.90
CA SER A 71 -3.14 17.53 -10.89
C SER A 71 -3.90 18.86 -10.88
N ARG A 72 -4.47 19.20 -12.04
CA ARG A 72 -5.42 20.31 -12.21
C ARG A 72 -6.77 19.84 -12.74
N THR A 73 -6.90 18.54 -13.01
CA THR A 73 -8.10 17.95 -13.59
C THR A 73 -9.16 17.77 -12.51
N LYS A 74 -10.38 18.25 -12.78
CA LYS A 74 -11.50 18.11 -11.84
C LYS A 74 -11.80 16.63 -11.61
N GLY A 75 -11.85 16.22 -10.34
CA GLY A 75 -12.15 14.83 -9.96
C GLY A 75 -10.98 13.86 -10.16
N HIS A 76 -9.77 14.35 -10.43
CA HIS A 76 -8.56 13.52 -10.46
C HIS A 76 -8.36 12.79 -9.14
N VAL A 77 -7.87 11.55 -9.23
CA VAL A 77 -7.41 10.76 -8.10
C VAL A 77 -6.16 10.00 -8.52
N ASP A 78 -5.24 9.84 -7.58
CA ASP A 78 -4.12 8.92 -7.72
C ASP A 78 -4.34 7.68 -6.86
N TRP A 79 -3.83 6.53 -7.31
CA TRP A 79 -4.06 5.28 -6.63
C TRP A 79 -2.85 4.37 -6.67
N ALA A 80 -2.74 3.49 -5.67
CA ALA A 80 -1.77 2.40 -5.62
C ALA A 80 -2.47 1.12 -5.16
N VAL A 81 -2.30 0.04 -5.92
CA VAL A 81 -2.81 -1.30 -5.59
C VAL A 81 -1.71 -2.10 -4.91
N VAL A 82 -2.05 -2.73 -3.79
CA VAL A 82 -1.16 -3.57 -2.99
C VAL A 82 -1.77 -4.95 -2.84
N LYS A 83 -1.01 -5.98 -3.21
CA LYS A 83 -1.29 -7.37 -2.88
C LYS A 83 -0.82 -7.62 -1.45
N LEU A 84 -1.73 -8.12 -0.61
CA LEU A 84 -1.41 -8.50 0.76
C LEU A 84 -0.57 -9.78 0.78
N GLY A 85 0.28 -9.92 1.80
CA GLY A 85 1.14 -11.09 1.96
C GLY A 85 0.38 -12.40 2.19
N ALA A 86 -0.88 -12.31 2.66
CA ALA A 86 -1.82 -13.40 2.76
C ALA A 86 -3.26 -12.86 2.66
N PRO A 87 -4.25 -13.70 2.30
CA PRO A 87 -5.66 -13.35 2.48
C PRO A 87 -5.95 -13.00 3.94
N ALA A 88 -6.69 -11.91 4.17
CA ALA A 88 -6.87 -11.39 5.53
C ALA A 88 -8.21 -10.70 5.73
N VAL A 89 -8.67 -10.72 6.99
CA VAL A 89 -9.73 -9.86 7.48
C VAL A 89 -9.09 -8.56 7.99
N VAL A 90 -9.34 -7.47 7.28
CA VAL A 90 -8.77 -6.15 7.60
C VAL A 90 -9.51 -5.53 8.77
N GLN A 91 -8.78 -5.17 9.82
CA GLN A 91 -9.34 -4.54 11.01
C GLN A 91 -9.09 -3.04 11.01
N GLN A 92 -7.88 -2.63 10.62
CA GLN A 92 -7.45 -1.25 10.66
C GLN A 92 -6.48 -0.95 9.51
N VAL A 93 -6.54 0.26 9.00
CA VAL A 93 -5.61 0.76 7.98
C VAL A 93 -4.93 2.02 8.52
N VAL A 94 -3.62 2.10 8.36
CA VAL A 94 -2.85 3.29 8.69
C VAL A 94 -2.29 3.91 7.41
N VAL A 95 -2.57 5.19 7.20
CA VAL A 95 -1.97 5.99 6.13
C VAL A 95 -1.08 7.05 6.78
N ASP A 96 0.23 6.91 6.59
CA ASP A 96 1.22 7.82 7.16
C ASP A 96 1.66 8.85 6.12
N THR A 97 1.54 10.14 6.44
CA THR A 97 1.99 11.26 5.60
C THR A 97 3.30 11.86 6.10
N ALA A 98 4.10 11.11 6.88
CA ALA A 98 5.39 11.56 7.40
C ALA A 98 6.23 12.28 6.34
N PHE A 99 6.78 13.44 6.71
CA PHE A 99 7.61 14.34 5.91
C PHE A 99 6.90 15.06 4.74
N PHE A 100 5.66 14.68 4.39
CA PHE A 100 4.83 15.43 3.43
C PHE A 100 4.08 16.55 4.15
N ARG A 101 4.69 17.73 4.21
CA ARG A 101 4.16 18.88 4.99
C ARG A 101 3.34 19.87 4.17
N GLY A 102 3.62 19.97 2.88
CA GLY A 102 2.92 20.89 1.96
C GLY A 102 2.24 20.21 0.78
N ASN A 103 2.46 18.91 0.61
CA ASN A 103 2.04 18.11 -0.54
C ASN A 103 1.50 16.74 -0.13
N PHE A 104 0.98 16.61 1.09
CA PHE A 104 0.17 15.45 1.49
C PHE A 104 -1.19 15.48 0.75
N PRO A 105 -1.84 14.33 0.52
CA PRO A 105 -3.15 14.32 -0.11
C PRO A 105 -4.20 15.03 0.74
N GLN A 106 -5.16 15.69 0.09
CA GLN A 106 -6.22 16.39 0.83
C GLN A 106 -7.14 15.38 1.55
N GLN A 107 -7.44 14.28 0.88
CA GLN A 107 -8.15 13.14 1.44
C GLN A 107 -7.56 11.83 0.93
N VAL A 108 -7.78 10.76 1.68
CA VAL A 108 -7.53 9.39 1.23
C VAL A 108 -8.77 8.53 1.45
N ARG A 109 -8.96 7.54 0.58
CA ARG A 109 -9.86 6.41 0.83
C ARG A 109 -9.13 5.11 0.55
N VAL A 110 -9.64 4.01 1.08
CA VAL A 110 -9.06 2.68 0.85
C VAL A 110 -10.16 1.72 0.47
N GLU A 111 -9.93 1.02 -0.63
CA GLU A 111 -10.80 -0.04 -1.14
C GLU A 111 -10.07 -1.38 -1.00
N ALA A 112 -10.81 -2.48 -0.90
CA ALA A 112 -10.26 -3.82 -0.81
C ALA A 112 -11.05 -4.78 -1.70
N ILE A 113 -10.38 -5.80 -2.21
CA ILE A 113 -11.00 -6.82 -3.07
C ILE A 113 -10.46 -8.19 -2.72
N ARG A 114 -11.34 -9.19 -2.78
CA ARG A 114 -10.95 -10.59 -2.83
C ARG A 114 -10.81 -10.99 -4.28
N TRP A 115 -9.61 -10.80 -4.81
CA TRP A 115 -9.33 -11.13 -6.20
C TRP A 115 -9.05 -12.63 -6.34
N ALA A 116 -9.89 -13.31 -7.12
CA ALA A 116 -9.62 -14.61 -7.73
C ALA A 116 -9.56 -14.34 -9.24
N GLY A 117 -8.37 -14.01 -9.74
CA GLY A 117 -8.19 -13.72 -11.16
C GLY A 117 -8.52 -14.93 -12.04
N PRO A 118 -8.62 -14.74 -13.37
CA PRO A 118 -8.82 -15.84 -14.32
C PRO A 118 -7.71 -16.89 -14.22
N ASP A 119 -6.48 -16.46 -13.89
CA ASP A 119 -5.32 -17.30 -13.64
C ASP A 119 -4.54 -16.81 -12.40
N ALA A 120 -3.66 -17.65 -11.85
CA ALA A 120 -2.93 -17.40 -10.60
C ALA A 120 -2.03 -16.14 -10.62
N ASP A 121 -1.58 -15.72 -11.80
CA ASP A 121 -0.68 -14.58 -12.00
C ASP A 121 -1.40 -13.30 -12.50
N ALA A 122 -2.71 -13.35 -12.72
CA ALA A 122 -3.46 -12.20 -13.24
C ALA A 122 -3.49 -11.05 -12.22
N GLN A 123 -2.88 -9.92 -12.59
CA GLN A 123 -2.89 -8.71 -11.79
C GLN A 123 -4.29 -8.09 -11.78
N VAL A 124 -4.75 -7.67 -10.60
CA VAL A 124 -6.05 -7.00 -10.46
C VAL A 124 -6.02 -5.63 -11.10
N ALA A 125 -7.00 -5.34 -11.96
CA ALA A 125 -7.16 -4.02 -12.55
C ALA A 125 -7.66 -3.01 -11.49
N PRO A 126 -7.21 -1.74 -11.54
CA PRO A 126 -7.63 -0.72 -10.58
C PRO A 126 -9.13 -0.40 -10.64
N ASP A 127 -9.78 -0.70 -11.75
CA ASP A 127 -11.21 -0.50 -12.05
C ASP A 127 -11.99 -1.83 -12.16
N ALA A 128 -11.38 -2.95 -11.74
CA ALA A 128 -12.05 -4.25 -11.68
C ALA A 128 -13.35 -4.18 -10.85
N GLU A 129 -14.35 -4.96 -11.24
CA GLU A 129 -15.57 -5.10 -10.45
C GLU A 129 -15.27 -5.78 -9.10
N GLY A 130 -15.93 -5.35 -8.02
CA GLY A 130 -15.83 -5.98 -6.70
C GLY A 130 -14.89 -5.28 -5.70
N TRP A 131 -14.28 -4.14 -6.05
CA TRP A 131 -13.65 -3.28 -5.04
C TRP A 131 -14.70 -2.77 -4.05
N VAL A 132 -14.49 -3.04 -2.76
CA VAL A 132 -15.35 -2.60 -1.67
C VAL A 132 -14.61 -1.56 -0.84
N GLN A 133 -15.27 -0.44 -0.55
CA GLN A 133 -14.68 0.60 0.29
C GLN A 133 -14.56 0.11 1.74
N ILE A 134 -13.33 0.04 2.25
CA ILE A 134 -13.03 -0.32 3.65
C ILE A 134 -12.66 0.88 4.51
N VAL A 135 -12.28 2.01 3.88
CA VAL A 135 -12.07 3.31 4.54
C VAL A 135 -12.72 4.37 3.66
N ALA A 136 -13.65 5.15 4.24
CA ALA A 136 -14.30 6.26 3.55
C ALA A 136 -13.31 7.40 3.26
N ALA A 137 -13.62 8.23 2.25
CA ALA A 137 -12.84 9.42 1.94
C ALA A 137 -12.70 10.31 3.19
N SER A 138 -11.48 10.38 3.71
CA SER A 138 -11.16 10.99 4.99
C SER A 138 -10.05 12.02 4.83
N LYS A 139 -10.20 13.17 5.48
CA LYS A 139 -9.23 14.25 5.43
C LYS A 139 -7.90 13.83 6.06
N CYS A 140 -6.81 14.17 5.40
CA CYS A 140 -5.47 13.99 5.95
C CYS A 140 -4.87 15.31 6.45
N GLY A 141 -3.89 15.19 7.33
CA GLY A 141 -3.01 16.24 7.80
C GLY A 141 -1.55 15.98 7.41
N PRO A 142 -0.70 16.99 7.58
CA PRO A 142 0.73 16.88 7.29
C PRO A 142 1.47 16.05 8.35
N ASP A 143 2.46 15.27 7.90
CA ASP A 143 3.49 14.67 8.77
C ASP A 143 2.96 13.78 9.93
N GLN A 144 1.85 13.06 9.71
CA GLN A 144 1.19 12.28 10.76
C GLN A 144 0.66 10.93 10.26
N GLU A 145 0.46 10.01 11.22
CA GLU A 145 -0.25 8.75 10.97
C GLU A 145 -1.77 8.97 11.07
N HIS A 146 -2.51 8.48 10.08
CA HIS A 146 -3.97 8.47 10.06
C HIS A 146 -4.43 7.04 10.21
N THR A 147 -5.11 6.75 11.31
CA THR A 147 -5.55 5.41 11.63
C THR A 147 -7.05 5.31 11.44
N PHE A 148 -7.49 4.35 10.62
CA PHE A 148 -8.88 4.15 10.26
C PHE A 148 -9.31 2.73 10.58
N GLU A 149 -10.45 2.57 11.26
CA GLU A 149 -11.08 1.26 11.35
C GLU A 149 -11.68 0.84 10.01
N SER A 150 -11.58 -0.45 9.69
CA SER A 150 -12.26 -1.02 8.53
C SER A 150 -13.77 -0.89 8.71
N LEU A 151 -14.44 -0.39 7.67
CA LEU A 151 -15.90 -0.39 7.52
C LEU A 151 -16.47 -1.80 7.33
N VAL A 152 -15.64 -2.75 6.89
CA VAL A 152 -16.02 -4.15 6.66
C VAL A 152 -15.33 -5.03 7.70
N LYS A 153 -16.11 -5.65 8.59
CA LYS A 153 -15.57 -6.39 9.75
C LYS A 153 -15.26 -7.88 9.46
N ASP A 154 -15.97 -8.49 8.52
CA ASP A 154 -15.89 -9.95 8.25
C ASP A 154 -15.47 -10.30 6.81
N GLY A 155 -15.07 -9.30 6.02
CA GLY A 155 -14.64 -9.49 4.64
C GLY A 155 -13.20 -10.01 4.57
N VAL A 156 -12.98 -11.09 3.81
CA VAL A 156 -11.63 -11.60 3.48
C VAL A 156 -11.15 -10.95 2.20
N PHE A 157 -10.02 -10.26 2.24
CA PHE A 157 -9.44 -9.55 1.11
C PHE A 157 -8.04 -10.06 0.78
N THR A 158 -7.66 -9.95 -0.49
CA THR A 158 -6.31 -10.30 -0.97
C THR A 158 -5.53 -9.09 -1.46
N HIS A 159 -6.24 -8.01 -1.81
CA HIS A 159 -5.63 -6.76 -2.25
C HIS A 159 -6.32 -5.57 -1.60
N VAL A 160 -5.56 -4.48 -1.46
CA VAL A 160 -6.07 -3.16 -1.11
C VAL A 160 -5.68 -2.15 -2.18
N LYS A 161 -6.45 -1.07 -2.31
CA LYS A 161 -6.18 0.06 -3.19
C LYS A 161 -6.26 1.33 -2.36
N LEU A 162 -5.11 1.95 -2.14
CA LEU A 162 -5.03 3.30 -1.59
C LEU A 162 -5.40 4.27 -2.69
N VAL A 163 -6.27 5.23 -2.39
CA VAL A 163 -6.65 6.31 -3.30
C VAL A 163 -6.37 7.65 -2.61
N MET A 164 -5.52 8.47 -3.22
CA MET A 164 -5.25 9.86 -2.86
C MET A 164 -6.17 10.79 -3.67
N ILE A 165 -6.66 11.82 -3.00
CA ILE A 165 -7.59 12.79 -3.59
C ILE A 165 -7.05 14.21 -3.33
N PRO A 166 -6.79 15.02 -4.39
CA PRO A 166 -6.67 14.58 -5.78
C PRO A 166 -5.35 13.85 -6.07
N ASP A 167 -4.27 14.29 -5.45
CA ASP A 167 -2.88 13.85 -5.66
C ASP A 167 -2.09 14.11 -4.37
N GLY A 168 -0.79 13.81 -4.36
CA GLY A 168 0.11 14.17 -3.25
C GLY A 168 1.08 13.06 -2.89
N GLY A 169 1.57 13.10 -1.66
CA GLY A 169 2.54 12.16 -1.12
C GLY A 169 2.07 11.41 0.11
N VAL A 170 2.30 10.10 0.12
CA VAL A 170 2.07 9.20 1.25
C VAL A 170 3.37 8.45 1.54
N LYS A 171 3.71 8.36 2.82
CA LYS A 171 4.93 7.69 3.28
C LYS A 171 4.74 6.20 3.43
N ARG A 172 3.72 5.76 4.18
CA ARG A 172 3.44 4.36 4.43
C ARG A 172 1.96 4.04 4.32
N LEU A 173 1.69 2.80 3.94
CA LEU A 173 0.40 2.16 4.06
C LEU A 173 0.58 0.91 4.94
N ARG A 174 -0.15 0.83 6.06
CA ARG A 174 -0.23 -0.35 6.91
C ARG A 174 -1.62 -0.93 6.81
N VAL A 175 -1.74 -2.25 6.67
CA VAL A 175 -3.02 -2.95 6.66
C VAL A 175 -3.01 -3.97 7.79
N LEU A 176 -3.54 -3.55 8.94
CA LEU A 176 -3.57 -4.33 10.15
C LEU A 176 -4.78 -5.25 10.15
N GLY A 177 -4.52 -6.55 10.29
CA GLY A 177 -5.57 -7.54 10.29
C GLY A 177 -5.05 -8.92 10.65
N ARG A 178 -5.99 -9.86 10.63
CA ARG A 178 -5.76 -11.28 10.93
C ARG A 178 -5.85 -12.08 9.65
N ARG A 179 -4.98 -13.07 9.50
CA ARG A 179 -4.97 -13.94 8.32
C ARG A 179 -6.28 -14.72 8.26
N ALA A 180 -6.81 -14.88 7.05
CA ALA A 180 -7.87 -15.84 6.78
C ALA A 180 -7.20 -17.19 6.51
N VAL A 181 -7.17 -18.04 7.53
CA VAL A 181 -6.59 -19.39 7.52
C VAL A 181 -7.69 -20.43 7.41
#